data_AF-A0A6M3MBG9-F1
#
_entry.id   AF-A0A6M3MBG9-F1
#
_cell.length_a   1.000
_cell.length_b   1.000
_cell.length_c   1.000
_cell.angle_alpha   90.00
_cell.angle_beta   90.00
_cell.angle_gamma   90.00
#
_symmetry.space_group_name_H-M   'P 1'
#
loop_
_entity.id
_entity.type
_entity.pdbx_description
1 polymer ?
#
loop_
_entity_poly.entity_id
_entity_poly.type
_entity_poly.pdbx_seq_one_letter_code
_entity_poly.pdbx_strand_id
1 'polypeptide(L)' 'MSEFENQVFEVVKQQPEKNPDGSIWFIRLGNINWTKKDILDKWSTNEQLRKDLVKILLSLNIHKLTRGKQE' A
#
# COMPACT_ATOMS: atom_id res chain seq x y z
N MET A 1 -1.95 -14.18 -9.04
CA MET A 1 -2.30 -12.83 -8.58
C MET A 1 -3.78 -12.82 -8.30
N SER A 2 -4.17 -12.55 -7.06
CA SER A 2 -5.57 -12.54 -6.62
C SER A 2 -6.27 -11.21 -6.96
N GLU A 3 -7.60 -11.20 -6.93
CA GLU A 3 -8.39 -9.97 -7.12
C GLU A 3 -8.03 -8.90 -6.07
N PHE A 4 -7.81 -9.32 -4.83
CA PHE A 4 -7.44 -8.41 -3.76
C PHE A 4 -6.04 -7.81 -3.97
N GLU A 5 -5.07 -8.61 -4.41
CA GLU A 5 -3.74 -8.09 -4.81
C GLU A 5 -3.86 -7.06 -5.95
N ASN A 6 -4.74 -7.29 -6.92
CA ASN A 6 -4.99 -6.31 -7.98
C ASN A 6 -5.57 -4.99 -7.42
N GLN A 7 -6.54 -5.04 -6.51
CA GLN A 7 -7.07 -3.83 -5.88
C GLN A 7 -5.99 -3.05 -5.11
N VAL A 8 -5.14 -3.76 -4.36
CA VAL A 8 -3.99 -3.17 -3.66
C VAL A 8 -3.05 -2.48 -4.64
N PHE A 9 -2.74 -3.14 -5.75
CA PHE A 9 -1.89 -2.59 -6.79
C PHE A 9 -2.47 -1.31 -7.41
N GLU A 10 -3.77 -1.31 -7.72
CA GLU A 10 -4.47 -0.14 -8.26
C GLU A 10 -4.48 1.04 -7.28
N VAL A 11 -4.65 0.78 -5.98
CA VAL A 11 -4.55 1.83 -4.95
C VAL A 11 -3.16 2.46 -4.92
N VAL A 12 -2.09 1.65 -5.03
CA VAL A 12 -0.71 2.15 -5.07
C VAL A 12 -0.46 2.99 -6.33
N LYS A 13 -0.98 2.58 -7.49
CA LYS A 13 -0.86 3.38 -8.74
C LYS A 13 -1.46 4.77 -8.61
N GLN A 14 -2.54 4.91 -7.84
CA GLN A 14 -3.21 6.18 -7.62
C GLN A 14 -2.51 7.08 -6.59
N GLN A 15 -1.55 6.56 -5.81
CA GLN A 15 -0.77 7.38 -4.88
C GLN A 15 0.06 8.40 -5.65
N PRO A 16 0.25 9.62 -5.12
CA PRO A 16 1.10 10.60 -5.75
C PRO A 16 2.57 10.18 -5.65
N GLU A 17 3.44 10.62 -6.56
CA GLU A 17 4.89 10.38 -6.44
C GLU A 17 5.52 11.27 -5.35
N LYS A 18 4.95 12.45 -5.14
CA LYS A 18 5.36 13.42 -4.12
C LYS A 18 4.14 13.86 -3.32
N ASN A 19 4.32 14.05 -2.03
CA ASN A 19 3.33 14.68 -1.17
C ASN A 19 3.15 16.16 -1.57
N PRO A 20 2.06 16.83 -1.13
CA PRO A 20 1.81 18.25 -1.43
C PRO A 20 2.93 19.20 -0.98
N ASP A 21 3.70 18.81 0.05
CA ASP A 21 4.87 19.55 0.55
C ASP A 21 6.15 19.35 -0.29
N GLY A 22 6.06 18.57 -1.38
CA GLY A 22 7.17 18.27 -2.29
C GLY A 22 8.07 17.11 -1.85
N SER A 23 7.87 16.55 -0.65
CA SER A 23 8.58 15.35 -0.20
C SER A 23 8.17 14.12 -1.00
N ILE A 24 9.07 13.14 -1.15
CA ILE A 24 8.76 11.89 -1.87
C ILE A 24 7.79 11.07 -1.04
N TRP A 25 6.74 10.56 -1.67
CA TRP A 25 5.81 9.63 -1.03
C TRP A 25 6.45 8.24 -0.91
N PHE A 26 6.33 7.63 0.27
CA PHE A 26 6.79 6.27 0.52
C PHE A 26 5.90 5.56 1.55
N ILE A 27 5.89 4.23 1.51
CA ILE A 27 5.34 3.35 2.54
C ILE A 27 6.49 2.65 3.25
N ARG A 28 6.49 2.66 4.58
CA ARG A 28 7.44 1.89 5.38
C ARG A 28 6.94 0.46 5.57
N LEU A 29 7.69 -0.51 5.07
CA LEU A 29 7.45 -1.94 5.27
C LEU A 29 8.63 -2.52 6.06
N GLY A 30 8.40 -2.83 7.33
CA GLY A 30 9.47 -3.17 8.27
C GLY A 30 10.48 -2.03 8.42
N ASN A 31 11.74 -2.30 8.06
CA ASN A 31 12.84 -1.32 8.14
C ASN A 31 13.19 -0.67 6.80
N ILE A 32 12.36 -0.88 5.76
CA ILE A 32 12.62 -0.37 4.41
C ILE A 32 11.52 0.62 4.03
N ASN A 33 11.93 1.78 3.50
CA ASN A 33 11.03 2.73 2.88
C ASN A 33 10.90 2.39 1.39
N TRP A 34 9.67 2.16 0.95
CA TRP A 34 9.35 1.81 -0.42
C TRP A 34 8.65 2.99 -1.09
N THR A 35 9.29 3.56 -2.11
CA THR A 35 8.64 4.61 -2.91
C THR A 35 7.58 4.00 -3.83
N LYS A 36 6.69 4.83 -4.38
CA LYS A 36 5.73 4.38 -5.40
C LYS A 36 6.42 3.63 -6.53
N LYS A 37 7.51 4.20 -7.07
CA LYS A 37 8.26 3.59 -8.17
C LYS A 37 8.84 2.23 -7.80
N ASP A 38 9.46 2.11 -6.62
CA ASP A 38 10.01 0.82 -6.15
C ASP A 38 8.95 -0.27 -6.05
N ILE A 39 7.75 0.10 -5.58
CA ILE A 39 6.65 -0.85 -5.46
C ILE A 39 6.19 -1.30 -6.84
N LEU A 40 5.98 -0.37 -7.78
CA LEU A 40 5.54 -0.70 -9.13
C LEU A 40 6.56 -1.59 -9.87
N ASP A 41 7.85 -1.26 -9.77
CA ASP A 41 8.93 -1.99 -10.44
C ASP A 41 9.08 -3.41 -9.87
N LYS A 42 8.96 -3.58 -8.55
CA LYS A 42 9.15 -4.88 -7.89
C LYS A 42 7.85 -5.66 -7.66
N TRP A 43 6.69 -5.12 -8.04
CA TRP A 43 5.39 -5.74 -7.78
C TRP A 43 5.30 -7.16 -8.34
N SER A 44 5.76 -7.38 -9.57
CA SER A 44 5.65 -8.68 -10.25
C SER A 44 6.62 -9.73 -9.70
N THR A 45 7.80 -9.32 -9.22
CA THR A 45 8.89 -10.21 -8.84
C THR A 45 9.04 -10.41 -7.33
N ASN A 46 8.49 -9.51 -6.51
CA ASN A 46 8.63 -9.57 -5.05
C ASN A 46 7.32 -9.97 -4.37
N GLU A 47 7.15 -11.28 -4.10
CA GLU A 47 5.96 -11.80 -3.42
C GLU A 47 5.79 -11.29 -1.99
N GLN A 48 6.89 -11.12 -1.25
CA GLN A 48 6.84 -10.64 0.13
C GLN A 48 6.31 -9.21 0.21
N LEU A 49 6.77 -8.34 -0.69
CA LEU A 49 6.25 -6.98 -0.85
C LEU A 49 4.73 -6.98 -1.06
N ARG A 50 4.22 -7.83 -1.98
CA ARG A 50 2.78 -7.94 -2.23
C ARG A 50 2.01 -8.35 -0.97
N LYS A 51 2.48 -9.39 -0.27
CA LYS A 51 1.87 -9.89 0.97
C LYS A 51 1.82 -8.82 2.06
N ASP A 52 2.90 -8.06 2.24
CA ASP A 52 2.95 -7.03 3.28
C ASP A 52 2.06 -5.83 2.97
N LEU A 53 1.98 -5.41 1.69
CA LEU A 53 1.05 -4.36 1.26
C LEU A 53 -0.42 -4.79 1.43
N VAL A 54 -0.75 -6.04 1.10
CA VAL A 54 -2.08 -6.63 1.34
C VAL A 54 -2.44 -6.58 2.84
N LYS A 55 -1.52 -6.95 3.73
CA LYS A 55 -1.74 -6.91 5.19
C LYS A 55 -2.02 -5.50 5.71
N ILE A 56 -1.30 -4.49 5.21
CA ILE A 56 -1.52 -3.09 5.62
C ILE A 56 -2.89 -2.62 5.18
N LEU A 57 -3.27 -2.85 3.92
CA LEU A 57 -4.59 -2.46 3.41
C LEU A 57 -5.74 -3.16 4.12
N LEU A 58 -5.60 -4.46 4.42
CA LEU A 58 -6.56 -5.18 5.26
C LEU A 58 -6.67 -4.54 6.64
N SER A 59 -5.54 -4.23 7.27
CA SER A 59 -5.51 -3.59 8.60
C SER A 59 -6.21 -2.23 8.56
N LEU A 60 -5.92 -1.39 7.57
CA LEU A 60 -6.56 -0.07 7.41
C LEU A 60 -8.07 -0.18 7.17
N ASN A 61 -8.51 -1.12 6.32
CA ASN A 61 -9.93 -1.33 6.04
C ASN A 61 -10.70 -1.89 7.25
N ILE A 62 -10.09 -2.80 8.02
CA ILE A 62 -10.66 -3.29 9.27
C ILE A 62 -10.84 -2.13 10.27
N HIS A 63 -9.82 -1.27 10.44
CA HIS A 63 -9.92 -0.11 11.33
C HIS A 63 -10.98 0.91 10.89
N LYS A 64 -11.18 1.10 9.58
CA LYS A 64 -12.29 1.93 9.06
C LYS A 64 -13.66 1.34 9.41
N LEU A 65 -13.83 0.02 9.26
CA LEU A 65 -15.08 -0.69 9.56
C LEU A 65 -15.40 -0.73 11.06
N THR A 66 -14.38 -0.85 11.93
CA THR A 66 -14.58 -0.84 13.39
C THR A 66 -14.85 0.56 13.93
N ARG A 67 -14.27 1.61 13.35
CA ARG A 67 -14.58 3.01 13.72
C ARG A 67 -15.96 3.47 13.26
N GLY A 68 -16.44 2.98 12.11
CA GLY A 68 -17.82 3.26 11.65
C GLY A 68 -18.92 2.55 12.45
N LYS A 69 -18.58 1.67 13.41
CA LYS A 69 -19.51 1.02 14.34
C LYS A 69 -19.42 1.55 15.78
N GLN A 70 -18.54 2.51 16.05
CA GLN A 70 -18.56 3.28 17.30
C GLN A 70 -19.43 4.51 17.10
N GLU A 71 -20.73 4.26 16.97
CA GLU A 71 -21.78 5.24 17.32
C GLU A 71 -22.22 5.00 18.77
#